data_AF-A0A9P5YNX1-F1
#
_entry.id   AF-A0A9P5YNX1-F1
#
_cell.length_a   1.000
_cell.length_b   1.000
_cell.length_c   1.000
_cell.angle_alpha   90.00
_cell.angle_beta   90.00
_cell.angle_gamma   90.00
#
_symmetry.space_group_name_H-M   'P 1'
#
loop_
_entity.id
_entity.type
_entity.pdbx_description
1 polymer ?
#
loop_
_entity_poly.entity_id
_entity_poly.type
_entity_poly.pdbx_seq_one_letter_code
_entity_poly.pdbx_strand_id
1 'polypeptide(L)'
;MPLPSQRVGIESKTERRARIDLGLGRTDKKTLTLLKKRAALCRERNTLSPAVDLPIEILETIFEFACCQHDAPNCFDAIVDQFFDFGLTPSKKDTRSRLTDTPMSFGSVCSAWRNAISGAARLWSNIEIYFD
;
A
#
# COMPACT_ATOMS: atom_id res chain seq x y z
N MET A 1 41.51 47.98 28.70
CA MET A 1 40.26 47.58 28.00
C MET A 1 40.03 46.10 28.26
N PRO A 2 38.95 45.69 28.94
CA PRO A 2 38.67 44.27 29.18
C PRO A 2 38.04 43.63 27.94
N LEU A 3 38.48 42.42 27.59
CA LEU A 3 37.97 41.63 26.48
C LEU A 3 36.55 41.09 26.79
N PRO A 4 35.66 40.98 25.79
CA PRO A 4 34.32 40.46 25.99
C PRO A 4 34.41 38.98 26.36
N SER A 5 33.95 38.66 27.57
CA SER A 5 33.81 37.30 28.09
C SER A 5 32.81 36.53 27.23
N GLN A 6 33.29 35.69 26.32
CA GLN A 6 32.48 34.69 25.63
C GLN A 6 31.99 33.67 26.66
N ARG A 7 30.78 33.88 27.17
CA ARG A 7 30.03 32.82 27.86
C ARG A 7 29.66 31.77 26.82
N VAL A 8 30.50 30.75 26.69
CA VAL A 8 30.14 29.51 26.00
C VAL A 8 29.02 28.88 26.82
N GLY A 9 27.77 29.13 26.41
CA GLY A 9 26.59 28.57 27.05
C GLY A 9 26.61 27.06 26.94
N ILE A 10 26.79 26.38 28.07
CA ILE A 10 26.66 24.92 28.14
C ILE A 10 25.16 24.63 27.98
N GLU A 11 24.75 24.27 26.76
CA GLU A 11 23.38 23.84 26.47
C GLU A 11 23.03 22.63 27.34
N SER A 12 21.92 22.71 28.06
CA SER A 12 21.49 21.60 28.91
C SER A 12 21.11 20.39 28.05
N LYS A 13 21.34 19.18 28.56
CA LYS A 13 20.95 17.93 27.88
C LYS A 13 19.46 17.91 27.52
N THR A 14 18.62 18.54 28.34
CA THR A 14 17.17 18.65 28.14
C THR A 14 16.83 19.56 26.96
N GLU A 15 17.50 20.71 26.85
CA GLU A 15 17.30 21.65 25.74
C GLU A 15 17.69 21.03 24.39
N ARG A 16 18.82 20.30 24.37
CA ARG A 16 19.26 19.57 23.18
C ARG A 16 18.25 18.51 22.74
N ARG A 17 17.65 17.78 23.69
CA ARG A 17 16.60 16.78 23.40
C ARG A 17 15.36 17.46 22.80
N ALA A 18 14.87 18.53 23.43
CA ALA A 18 13.70 19.26 22.93
C ALA A 18 13.92 19.80 21.50
N ARG A 19 15.14 20.25 21.18
CA ARG A 19 15.50 20.69 19.82
C ARG A 19 15.44 19.55 18.80
N ILE A 20 15.93 18.37 19.17
CA ILE A 20 15.87 17.17 18.32
C ILE A 20 14.42 16.75 18.10
N ASP A 21 13.63 16.67 19.16
CA ASP A 21 12.22 16.25 19.08
C ASP A 21 11.40 17.19 18.19
N LEU A 22 11.67 18.49 18.27
CA LEU A 22 11.07 19.47 17.36
C LEU A 22 11.50 19.24 15.89
N GLY A 23 12.76 18.87 15.67
CA GLY A 23 13.28 18.50 14.35
C GLY A 23 12.61 17.24 13.78
N LEU A 24 12.42 16.22 14.62
CA LEU A 24 11.71 15.00 14.26
C LEU A 24 10.25 15.30 13.90
N GLY A 25 9.52 16.03 14.74
CA GLY A 25 8.13 16.39 14.45
C GLY A 25 7.95 17.18 13.15
N ARG A 26 8.90 18.08 12.82
CA ARG A 26 8.90 18.79 11.53
C ARG A 26 9.14 17.83 10.36
N THR A 27 10.01 16.86 10.53
CA THR A 27 10.33 15.86 9.50
C THR A 27 9.14 14.93 9.27
N ASP A 28 8.51 14.44 10.33
CA ASP A 28 7.32 13.58 10.26
C ASP A 28 6.16 14.29 9.53
N LYS A 29 5.95 15.57 9.82
CA LYS A 29 4.95 16.38 9.11
C LYS A 29 5.24 16.50 7.61
N LYS A 30 6.51 16.65 7.22
CA LYS A 30 6.92 16.65 5.80
C LYS A 30 6.69 15.28 5.16
N THR A 31 7.09 14.20 5.82
CA THR A 31 6.86 12.83 5.36
C THR A 31 5.38 12.55 5.14
N LEU A 32 4.52 12.91 6.10
CA LEU A 32 3.07 12.74 5.99
C LEU A 32 2.49 13.55 4.82
N THR A 33 2.99 14.76 4.59
CA THR A 33 2.58 15.58 3.44
C THR A 33 2.98 14.93 2.11
N LEU A 34 4.20 14.40 2.02
CA LEU A 34 4.68 13.67 0.84
C LEU A 34 3.89 12.38 0.59
N LEU A 35 3.57 11.62 1.64
CA LEU A 35 2.73 10.41 1.53
C LEU A 35 1.33 10.75 1.01
N LYS A 36 0.71 11.82 1.50
CA LYS A 36 -0.59 12.29 0.97
C LYS A 36 -0.51 12.69 -0.50
N LYS A 37 0.53 13.42 -0.89
CA LYS A 37 0.75 13.81 -2.30
C LYS A 37 0.97 12.58 -3.19
N ARG A 38 1.79 11.63 -2.74
CA ARG A 38 2.00 10.35 -3.43
C ARG A 38 0.69 9.60 -3.62
N ALA A 39 -0.12 9.47 -2.56
CA ALA A 39 -1.42 8.80 -2.64
C ALA A 39 -2.37 9.50 -3.64
N ALA A 40 -2.37 10.83 -3.69
CA ALA A 40 -3.15 11.58 -4.68
C ALA A 40 -2.69 11.30 -6.13
N LEU A 41 -1.38 11.36 -6.39
CA LEU A 41 -0.82 11.06 -7.71
C LEU A 41 -1.03 9.59 -8.12
N CYS A 42 -0.96 8.66 -7.18
CA CYS A 42 -1.28 7.25 -7.46
C CYS A 42 -2.75 7.08 -7.86
N ARG A 43 -3.68 7.77 -7.19
CA ARG A 43 -5.10 7.77 -7.60
C ARG A 43 -5.26 8.34 -9.00
N GLU A 44 -4.66 9.49 -9.30
CA GLU A 44 -4.69 10.10 -10.63
C GLU A 44 -4.12 9.17 -11.72
N ARG A 45 -2.94 8.59 -11.49
CA ARG A 45 -2.37 7.59 -12.41
C ARG A 45 -3.31 6.39 -12.60
N ASN A 46 -3.94 5.91 -11.54
CA ASN A 46 -4.85 4.78 -11.61
C ASN A 46 -6.14 5.12 -12.40
N THR A 47 -6.57 6.39 -12.47
CA THR A 47 -7.68 6.79 -13.36
C THR A 47 -7.36 6.67 -14.84
N LEU A 48 -6.07 6.60 -15.19
CA LEU A 48 -5.60 6.37 -16.56
C LEU A 48 -5.36 4.87 -16.84
N SER A 49 -5.63 4.00 -15.87
CA SER A 49 -5.45 2.57 -16.05
C SER A 49 -6.59 2.02 -16.92
N PRO A 50 -6.29 1.26 -17.99
CA PRO A 50 -7.32 0.63 -18.81
C PRO A 50 -8.19 -0.34 -18.00
N ALA A 51 -7.70 -0.81 -16.85
CA ALA A 51 -8.46 -1.67 -15.94
C ALA A 51 -9.61 -0.96 -15.21
N VAL A 52 -9.72 0.38 -15.31
CA VAL A 52 -10.87 1.14 -14.78
C VAL A 52 -12.05 1.11 -15.75
N ASP A 53 -11.78 0.93 -17.05
CA ASP A 53 -12.79 0.94 -18.13
C ASP A 53 -13.20 -0.47 -18.58
N LEU A 54 -12.73 -1.52 -17.90
CA LEU A 54 -13.15 -2.88 -18.20
C LEU A 54 -14.62 -3.10 -17.83
N PRO A 55 -15.38 -3.85 -18.64
CA PRO A 55 -16.70 -4.31 -18.26
C PRO A 55 -16.67 -5.05 -16.92
N ILE A 56 -17.72 -4.89 -16.13
CA ILE A 56 -17.81 -5.46 -14.78
C ILE A 56 -17.62 -6.98 -14.80
N GLU A 57 -18.13 -7.66 -15.83
CA GLU A 57 -18.04 -9.11 -16.00
C GLU A 57 -16.59 -9.58 -16.18
N ILE A 58 -15.76 -8.76 -16.86
CA ILE A 58 -14.34 -9.04 -17.05
C ILE A 58 -13.59 -8.83 -15.73
N LEU A 59 -13.91 -7.77 -14.99
CA LEU A 59 -13.34 -7.53 -13.66
C LEU A 59 -13.69 -8.65 -12.69
N GLU A 60 -14.95 -9.09 -12.67
CA GLU A 60 -15.40 -10.23 -11.85
C GLU A 60 -14.63 -11.50 -12.20
N THR A 61 -14.43 -11.80 -13.49
CA THR A 61 -13.66 -12.96 -13.93
C THR A 61 -12.20 -12.89 -13.48
N ILE A 62 -11.58 -11.71 -13.58
CA ILE A 62 -10.20 -11.48 -13.11
C ILE A 62 -10.13 -11.69 -11.59
N PHE A 63 -11.08 -11.14 -10.83
CA PHE A 63 -11.11 -11.28 -9.38
C PHE A 63 -11.40 -12.72 -8.97
N GLU A 64 -12.27 -13.45 -9.68
CA GLU A 64 -12.55 -14.87 -9.42
C GLU A 64 -11.27 -15.67 -9.59
N PHE A 65 -10.53 -15.44 -10.68
CA PHE A 65 -9.24 -16.09 -10.92
C PHE A 65 -8.19 -15.74 -9.86
N ALA A 66 -8.13 -14.48 -9.41
CA ALA A 66 -7.17 -14.04 -8.41
C ALA A 66 -7.53 -14.54 -6.99
N CYS A 67 -8.82 -14.69 -6.68
CA CYS A 67 -9.32 -15.24 -5.42
C CYS A 67 -9.32 -16.78 -5.38
N CYS A 68 -9.19 -17.46 -6.53
CA CYS A 68 -9.08 -18.90 -6.59
C CYS A 68 -7.84 -19.35 -5.81
N GLN A 69 -8.06 -19.84 -4.58
CA GLN A 69 -7.02 -20.49 -3.81
C GLN A 69 -6.56 -21.71 -4.61
N HIS A 70 -5.30 -21.69 -5.05
CA HIS A 70 -4.69 -22.81 -5.74
C HIS A 70 -4.51 -23.97 -4.73
N ASP A 71 -5.48 -24.89 -4.69
CA ASP A 71 -5.30 -26.21 -4.09
C ASP A 71 -4.22 -27.05 -4.83
N ALA A 72 -3.70 -26.53 -5.95
CA ALA A 72 -2.59 -27.11 -6.68
C ALA A 72 -1.29 -26.35 -6.38
N PRO A 73 -0.33 -26.91 -5.62
CA PRO A 73 0.87 -26.21 -5.17
C PRO A 73 1.84 -25.72 -6.26
N ASN A 74 1.59 -26.01 -7.55
CA ASN A 74 2.60 -25.87 -8.61
C ASN A 74 2.14 -25.14 -9.90
N CYS A 75 0.93 -24.57 -9.97
CA CYS A 75 0.42 -24.02 -11.25
C CYS A 75 0.60 -22.49 -11.38
N PHE A 76 0.59 -21.75 -10.28
CA PHE A 76 0.65 -20.29 -10.32
C PHE A 76 2.06 -19.74 -10.56
N ASP A 77 3.11 -20.44 -10.12
CA ASP A 77 4.50 -19.99 -10.31
C ASP A 77 4.85 -19.78 -11.79
N ALA A 78 4.23 -20.53 -12.72
CA ALA A 78 4.46 -20.37 -14.16
C ALA A 78 3.68 -19.21 -14.81
N ILE A 79 2.52 -18.84 -14.27
CA ILE A 79 1.66 -17.77 -14.83
C ILE A 79 2.15 -16.41 -14.35
N VAL A 80 2.58 -16.32 -13.09
CA VAL A 80 3.07 -15.07 -12.51
C VAL A 80 4.40 -14.65 -13.19
N ASP A 81 5.25 -15.62 -13.59
CA ASP A 81 6.44 -15.36 -14.40
C ASP A 81 6.15 -14.72 -15.77
N GLN A 82 4.99 -14.99 -16.39
CA GLN A 82 4.58 -14.32 -17.63
C GLN A 82 3.96 -12.94 -17.40
N PHE A 83 3.28 -12.72 -16.29
CA PHE A 83 2.72 -11.39 -15.95
C PHE A 83 3.80 -10.40 -15.47
N PHE A 84 4.96 -10.89 -15.00
CA PHE A 84 6.06 -10.05 -14.51
C PHE A 84 6.74 -9.18 -15.59
N ASP A 85 6.53 -9.47 -16.88
CA ASP A 85 7.00 -8.61 -17.99
C ASP A 85 6.26 -7.26 -18.08
N PHE A 86 5.14 -7.07 -17.36
CA PHE A 86 4.41 -5.79 -17.30
C PHE A 86 4.88 -4.82 -16.21
N GLY A 87 6.01 -5.10 -15.54
CA GLY A 87 6.66 -4.13 -14.65
C GLY A 87 6.03 -3.98 -13.25
N LEU A 88 5.12 -4.87 -12.87
CA LEU A 88 4.63 -4.97 -11.49
C LEU A 88 5.63 -5.79 -10.67
N THR A 89 6.71 -5.16 -10.18
CA THR A 89 7.66 -5.85 -9.31
C THR A 89 7.06 -6.03 -7.91
N PRO A 90 6.86 -7.27 -7.42
CA PRO A 90 6.56 -7.49 -6.02
C PRO A 90 7.79 -7.12 -5.21
N SER A 91 7.61 -6.23 -4.24
CA SER A 91 8.65 -5.88 -3.28
C SER A 91 9.16 -7.17 -2.63
N LYS A 92 10.45 -7.50 -2.83
CA LYS A 92 11.13 -8.74 -2.35
C LYS A 92 11.11 -8.94 -0.82
N LYS A 93 10.35 -8.15 -0.05
CA LYS A 93 10.29 -8.22 1.41
C LYS A 93 9.13 -9.03 1.98
N ASP A 94 8.12 -9.39 1.18
CA ASP A 94 6.89 -10.00 1.72
C ASP A 94 6.61 -11.42 1.21
N THR A 95 7.63 -12.24 0.97
CA THR A 95 7.47 -13.66 0.62
C THR A 95 6.85 -14.52 1.74
N ARG A 96 6.58 -13.95 2.92
CA ARG A 96 5.94 -14.63 4.06
C ARG A 96 4.48 -14.26 4.30
N SER A 97 3.94 -13.30 3.56
CA SER A 97 2.51 -13.10 3.49
C SER A 97 2.15 -13.25 2.03
N ARG A 98 1.94 -14.51 1.61
CA ARG A 98 0.88 -14.79 0.64
C ARG A 98 -0.39 -14.30 1.32
N LEU A 99 -0.58 -12.98 1.31
CA LEU A 99 -1.80 -12.33 1.73
C LEU A 99 -2.85 -13.12 1.00
N THR A 100 -3.72 -13.77 1.76
CA THR A 100 -4.98 -14.23 1.25
C THR A 100 -5.53 -13.03 0.49
N ASP A 101 -5.51 -13.10 -0.84
CA ASP A 101 -6.02 -12.06 -1.73
C ASP A 101 -7.54 -12.10 -1.56
N THR A 102 -7.98 -11.59 -0.40
CA THR A 102 -9.38 -11.51 -0.05
C THR A 102 -10.01 -10.51 -1.00
N PRO A 103 -11.27 -10.71 -1.39
CA PRO A 103 -11.99 -9.74 -2.22
C PRO A 103 -11.88 -8.29 -1.70
N MET A 104 -11.69 -8.11 -0.39
CA MET A 104 -11.45 -6.79 0.22
C MET A 104 -10.18 -6.07 -0.26
N SER A 105 -9.11 -6.77 -0.63
CA SER A 105 -7.86 -6.13 -1.07
C SER A 105 -8.05 -5.35 -2.38
N PHE A 106 -8.83 -5.90 -3.32
CA PHE A 106 -9.14 -5.25 -4.60
C PHE A 106 -9.96 -3.96 -4.43
N GLY A 107 -10.78 -3.86 -3.39
CA GLY A 107 -11.60 -2.68 -3.09
C GLY A 107 -10.79 -1.43 -2.66
N SER A 108 -9.49 -1.61 -2.39
CA SER A 108 -8.55 -0.53 -2.08
C SER A 108 -8.00 0.18 -3.33
N VAL A 109 -8.11 -0.43 -4.52
CA VAL A 109 -7.51 0.07 -5.77
C VAL A 109 -8.24 1.31 -6.30
N CYS A 110 -9.55 1.20 -6.53
CA CYS A 110 -10.42 2.30 -6.96
C CYS A 110 -11.89 2.00 -6.63
N SER A 111 -12.76 3.00 -6.80
CA SER A 111 -14.20 2.85 -6.57
C SER A 111 -14.87 1.90 -7.57
N ALA A 112 -14.41 1.84 -8.82
CA ALA A 112 -14.96 0.93 -9.82
C ALA A 112 -14.74 -0.53 -9.42
N TRP A 113 -13.52 -0.88 -9.01
CA TRP A 113 -13.19 -2.22 -8.51
C TRP A 113 -14.00 -2.56 -7.25
N ARG A 114 -14.11 -1.61 -6.31
CA ARG A 114 -14.96 -1.79 -5.12
C ARG A 114 -16.41 -2.11 -5.46
N ASN A 115 -16.98 -1.41 -6.44
CA ASN A 115 -18.35 -1.65 -6.88
C ASN A 115 -18.49 -3.02 -7.53
N ALA A 116 -17.54 -3.40 -8.39
CA ALA A 116 -17.51 -4.73 -9.01
C ALA A 116 -17.48 -5.86 -7.98
N ILE A 117 -16.58 -5.77 -7.01
CA ILE A 117 -16.46 -6.79 -5.95
C ILE A 117 -17.74 -6.87 -5.11
N SER A 118 -18.36 -5.72 -4.81
CA SER A 118 -19.58 -5.68 -3.99
C SER A 118 -20.78 -6.35 -4.70
N GLY A 119 -20.81 -6.34 -6.04
CA GLY A 119 -21.83 -7.01 -6.85
C GLY A 119 -21.57 -8.51 -7.07
N ALA A 120 -20.30 -8.92 -7.00
CA ALA A 120 -19.87 -10.26 -7.35
C ALA A 120 -20.06 -11.26 -6.21
N ALA A 121 -21.30 -11.72 -5.98
CA ALA A 121 -21.64 -12.67 -4.90
C ALA A 121 -20.74 -13.93 -4.86
N ARG A 122 -20.24 -14.38 -6.02
CA ARG A 122 -19.35 -15.55 -6.15
C ARG A 122 -17.98 -15.33 -5.49
N LEU A 123 -17.49 -14.10 -5.42
CA LEU A 123 -16.23 -13.80 -4.71
C LEU A 123 -16.36 -13.99 -3.19
N TRP A 124 -17.57 -13.82 -2.66
CA TRP A 124 -17.84 -13.88 -1.22
C TRP A 124 -18.28 -15.26 -0.73
N SER A 125 -18.59 -16.20 -1.64
CA SER A 125 -19.12 -17.52 -1.25
C SER A 125 -18.12 -18.39 -0.50
N ASN A 126 -16.83 -18.12 -0.64
CA ASN A 126 -15.73 -18.93 -0.07
C ASN A 126 -14.98 -18.20 1.06
N ILE A 127 -15.58 -17.15 1.64
CA ILE A 127 -14.96 -16.45 2.76
C ILE A 127 -15.28 -17.18 4.05
N GLU A 128 -14.25 -17.78 4.64
CA GLU A 128 -14.31 -18.32 5.99
C GLU A 128 -14.07 -17.19 7.00
N ILE A 129 -15.06 -16.95 7.85
CA ILE A 129 -14.96 -15.97 8.94
C ILE A 129 -14.63 -16.72 10.22
N TYR A 130 -13.45 -16.46 10.77
CA TYR A 130 -13.03 -16.98 12.06
C TYR A 130 -13.43 -15.98 13.14
N PHE A 131 -14.22 -16.43 14.12
CA PHE A 131 -14.53 -15.66 15.33
C PHE A 131 -13.63 -16.18 16.45
N ASP A 132 -12.74 -15.31 16.95
CA ASP A 132 -11.91 -15.56 18.13
C ASP A 132 -12.71 -15.40 19.44
#